data_AF-A0A2V8G3B6-F1
#
_entry.id   AF-A0A2V8G3B6-F1
#
_cell.length_a   1.000
_cell.length_b   1.000
_cell.length_c   1.000
_cell.angle_alpha   90.00
_cell.angle_beta   90.00
_cell.angle_gamma   90.00
#
_symmetry.space_group_name_H-M   'P 1'
#
loop_
_entity.id
_entity.type
_entity.pdbx_description
1 polymer ?
#
loop_
_entity_poly.entity_id
_entity_poly.type
_entity_poly.pdbx_seq_one_letter_code
_entity_poly.pdbx_strand_id
1 'polypeptide(L)'
;MAEWMGAVVAGAAPRRLWHRLEPPLPLAATAVPAGLFTFVLGFVIGVPGFFAYAEAAADTNNTWMLQNISRVAAKDANYLTTGPVAISVLTLFAFLFLTPLGLLTTYLITTGAVRAVSAMVDDPRGDPILSGVYWGTTSLIAGAKRTSRQRARERLEGPEVPDRLVTGESAGLTADYVVIASRRKPEWEAGAIILTSTDWYRLGTPIDADMENGLRTLYPLTKLDAVEVVRRGIQYELPRLSQRSMQKPQKAKG
;
A
#
# COMPACT_ATOMS: atom_id res chain seq x y z
N MET A 1 28.28 -16.83 -9.75
CA MET A 1 28.60 -16.69 -8.30
C MET A 1 28.23 -15.31 -7.76
N ALA A 2 28.76 -14.21 -8.30
CA ALA A 2 28.43 -12.86 -7.83
C ALA A 2 26.92 -12.52 -7.93
N GLU A 3 26.27 -12.87 -9.03
CA GLU A 3 24.81 -12.72 -9.22
C GLU A 3 24.00 -13.52 -8.20
N TRP A 4 24.49 -14.69 -7.79
CA TRP A 4 23.83 -15.56 -6.82
C TRP A 4 23.91 -14.97 -5.40
N MET A 5 25.08 -14.46 -5.02
CA MET A 5 25.26 -13.74 -3.75
C MET A 5 24.44 -12.44 -3.73
N GLY A 6 24.42 -11.72 -4.87
CA GLY A 6 23.57 -10.55 -5.05
C GLY A 6 22.09 -10.87 -4.91
N ALA A 7 21.64 -12.00 -5.44
CA ALA A 7 20.26 -12.46 -5.33
C ALA A 7 19.86 -12.88 -3.90
N VAL A 8 20.79 -13.45 -3.12
CA VAL A 8 20.58 -13.78 -1.70
C VAL A 8 20.37 -12.50 -0.87
N VAL A 9 21.16 -11.45 -1.12
CA VAL A 9 21.01 -10.15 -0.43
C VAL A 9 19.75 -9.43 -0.91
N ALA A 10 19.55 -9.36 -2.23
CA ALA A 10 18.40 -8.71 -2.84
C ALA A 10 17.07 -9.46 -2.60
N GLY A 11 17.12 -10.72 -2.18
CA GLY A 11 15.95 -11.51 -1.76
C GLY A 11 15.25 -10.95 -0.52
N ALA A 12 15.85 -10.00 0.19
CA ALA A 12 15.17 -9.21 1.23
C ALA A 12 14.26 -8.10 0.66
N ALA A 13 14.43 -7.71 -0.60
CA ALA A 13 13.64 -6.65 -1.21
C ALA A 13 12.13 -7.00 -1.22
N PRO A 14 11.24 -5.99 -1.28
CA PRO A 14 9.80 -6.20 -1.44
C PRO A 14 9.48 -7.12 -2.63
N ARG A 15 8.60 -8.11 -2.45
CA ARG A 15 8.20 -9.05 -3.53
C ARG A 15 7.70 -8.32 -4.78
N ARG A 16 7.05 -7.17 -4.61
CA ARG A 16 6.58 -6.32 -5.70
C ARG A 16 7.72 -5.79 -6.60
N LEU A 17 8.96 -5.76 -6.13
CA LEU A 17 10.13 -5.33 -6.93
C LEU A 17 10.84 -6.51 -7.60
N TRP A 18 10.54 -7.75 -7.23
CA TRP A 18 11.27 -8.92 -7.73
C TRP A 18 11.14 -9.06 -9.24
N HIS A 19 9.96 -8.81 -9.83
CA HIS A 19 9.77 -8.84 -11.28
C HIS A 19 10.73 -7.94 -12.08
N ARG A 20 11.26 -6.86 -11.46
CA ARG A 20 12.22 -5.95 -12.11
C ARG A 20 13.68 -6.35 -11.88
N LEU A 21 13.93 -7.05 -10.78
CA LEU A 21 15.26 -7.48 -10.34
C LEU A 21 15.58 -8.90 -10.81
N GLU A 22 14.57 -9.65 -11.22
CA GLU A 22 14.67 -11.03 -11.70
C GLU A 22 15.43 -11.20 -13.03
N PRO A 23 15.36 -10.28 -14.02
CA PRO A 23 16.10 -10.43 -15.27
C PRO A 23 17.63 -10.57 -15.08
N PRO A 24 18.28 -9.87 -14.13
CA PRO A 24 19.69 -10.12 -13.79
C PRO A 24 19.94 -11.03 -12.56
N LEU A 25 18.96 -11.25 -11.68
CA LEU A 25 19.17 -11.96 -10.40
C LEU A 25 18.08 -13.02 -10.16
N PRO A 26 18.40 -14.30 -9.96
CA PRO A 26 17.39 -15.35 -9.78
C PRO A 26 16.74 -15.34 -8.38
N LEU A 27 15.99 -14.28 -8.05
CA LEU A 27 15.46 -14.01 -6.70
C LEU A 27 14.49 -15.08 -6.19
N ALA A 28 13.64 -15.64 -7.07
CA ALA A 28 12.72 -16.71 -6.70
C ALA A 28 13.46 -17.98 -6.29
N ALA A 29 14.49 -18.36 -7.06
CA ALA A 29 15.31 -19.54 -6.76
C ALA A 29 16.19 -19.36 -5.51
N THR A 30 16.57 -18.12 -5.18
CA THR A 30 17.37 -17.82 -3.99
C THR A 30 16.55 -17.40 -2.77
N ALA A 31 15.21 -17.51 -2.80
CA ALA A 31 14.36 -17.07 -1.70
C ALA A 31 14.59 -17.84 -0.39
N VAL A 32 14.76 -19.17 -0.48
CA VAL A 32 15.11 -20.03 0.66
C VAL A 32 16.48 -19.66 1.25
N PRO A 33 17.58 -19.64 0.46
CA PRO A 33 18.89 -19.28 1.00
C PRO A 33 18.95 -17.82 1.50
N ALA A 34 18.16 -16.89 0.94
CA ALA A 34 18.02 -15.53 1.48
C ALA A 34 17.37 -15.50 2.87
N GLY A 35 16.31 -16.30 3.08
CA GLY A 35 15.68 -16.48 4.39
C GLY A 35 16.64 -17.09 5.41
N LEU A 36 17.31 -18.18 5.04
CA LEU A 36 18.31 -18.85 5.88
C LEU A 36 19.50 -17.95 6.21
N PHE A 37 19.99 -17.17 5.24
CA PHE A 37 21.07 -16.21 5.46
C PHE A 37 20.66 -15.15 6.49
N THR A 38 19.44 -14.60 6.39
CA THR A 38 18.91 -13.62 7.34
C THR A 38 18.80 -14.23 8.75
N PHE A 39 18.32 -15.48 8.84
CA PHE A 39 18.22 -16.23 10.09
C PHE A 39 19.60 -16.46 10.74
N VAL A 40 20.57 -16.95 9.98
CA VAL A 40 21.94 -17.21 10.46
C VAL A 40 22.61 -15.91 10.88
N LEU A 41 22.42 -14.81 10.13
CA LEU A 41 22.94 -13.50 10.49
C LEU A 41 22.39 -13.04 11.85
N GLY A 42 21.11 -13.32 12.14
CA GLY A 42 20.52 -13.10 13.45
C GLY A 42 21.27 -13.83 14.57
N PHE A 43 21.61 -15.11 14.40
CA PHE A 43 22.41 -15.87 15.38
C PHE A 43 23.83 -15.33 15.54
N VAL A 44 24.51 -15.02 14.43
CA VAL A 44 25.89 -14.52 14.42
C VAL A 44 26.01 -13.19 15.18
N ILE A 45 24.99 -12.34 15.11
CA ILE A 45 24.95 -11.06 15.84
C ILE A 45 24.44 -11.28 17.28
N GLY A 46 23.39 -12.08 17.43
CA GLY A 46 22.65 -12.24 18.67
C GLY A 46 23.39 -12.99 19.75
N VAL A 47 24.09 -14.08 19.41
CA VAL A 47 24.78 -14.92 20.40
C VAL A 47 25.92 -14.14 21.08
N PRO A 48 26.86 -13.49 20.35
CA PRO A 48 27.88 -12.67 21.00
C PRO A 48 27.29 -11.48 21.76
N GLY A 49 26.25 -10.85 21.21
CA GLY A 49 25.55 -9.75 21.87
C GLY A 49 24.90 -10.15 23.20
N PHE A 50 24.30 -11.34 23.25
CA PHE A 50 23.72 -11.89 24.47
C PHE A 50 24.80 -12.17 25.52
N PHE A 51 25.92 -12.79 25.15
CA PHE A 51 27.00 -13.07 26.11
C PHE A 51 27.56 -11.78 26.71
N ALA A 52 27.83 -10.76 25.89
CA ALA A 52 28.29 -9.46 26.37
C ALA A 52 27.26 -8.79 27.31
N TYR A 53 25.97 -8.89 27.00
CA TYR A 53 24.91 -8.39 27.88
C TYR A 53 24.82 -9.18 29.19
N ALA A 54 24.89 -10.50 29.12
CA ALA A 54 24.78 -11.39 30.27
C ALA A 54 25.96 -11.22 31.24
N GLU A 55 27.18 -11.05 30.72
CA GLU A 55 28.38 -10.74 31.52
C GLU A 55 28.20 -9.41 32.26
N ALA A 56 27.80 -8.34 31.56
CA ALA A 56 27.57 -7.05 32.19
C ALA A 56 26.46 -7.08 33.25
N ALA A 57 25.38 -7.83 32.99
CA ALA A 57 24.29 -8.02 33.95
C ALA A 57 24.73 -8.82 35.18
N ALA A 58 25.53 -9.87 34.98
CA ALA A 58 26.07 -10.70 36.06
C ALA A 58 27.02 -9.90 36.95
N ASP A 59 27.94 -9.11 36.37
CA ASP A 59 28.88 -8.28 37.12
C ASP A 59 28.17 -7.22 37.96
N THR A 60 27.16 -6.57 37.38
CA THR A 60 26.34 -5.58 38.07
C THR A 60 25.59 -6.22 39.24
N ASN A 61 24.98 -7.40 39.02
CA ASN A 61 24.24 -8.12 40.06
C ASN A 61 25.16 -8.64 41.18
N ASN A 62 26.32 -9.20 40.84
CA ASN A 62 27.31 -9.67 41.79
C ASN A 62 27.84 -8.53 42.66
N THR A 63 28.15 -7.38 42.05
CA THR A 63 28.60 -6.18 42.76
C THR A 63 27.54 -5.69 43.74
N TRP A 64 26.26 -5.63 43.31
CA TRP A 64 25.14 -5.26 44.16
C TRP A 64 24.94 -6.25 45.31
N MET A 65 25.01 -7.56 45.03
CA MET A 65 24.85 -8.60 46.04
C MET A 65 25.95 -8.55 47.09
N LEU A 66 27.22 -8.35 46.70
CA LEU A 66 28.34 -8.22 47.63
C LEU A 66 28.17 -7.01 48.57
N GLN A 67 27.67 -5.88 48.05
CA GLN A 67 27.40 -4.68 48.86
C GLN A 67 26.23 -4.88 49.84
N ASN A 68 25.31 -5.80 49.53
CA ASN A 68 24.07 -5.98 50.27
C ASN A 68 23.97 -7.33 50.99
N ILE A 69 25.05 -8.12 51.01
CA ILE A 69 25.01 -9.53 51.44
C ILE A 69 24.51 -9.71 52.88
N SER A 70 24.91 -8.82 53.79
CA SER A 70 24.47 -8.85 55.20
C SER A 70 22.97 -8.56 55.35
N ARG A 71 22.39 -7.73 54.47
CA ARG A 71 20.95 -7.43 54.46
C ARG A 71 20.13 -8.54 53.80
N VAL A 72 20.66 -9.16 52.75
CA VAL A 72 20.00 -10.23 52.00
C VAL A 72 19.98 -11.52 52.82
N ALA A 73 21.13 -11.92 53.39
CA ALA A 73 21.25 -13.11 54.21
C ALA A 73 20.40 -13.05 55.50
N ALA A 74 20.21 -11.85 56.07
CA ALA A 74 19.36 -11.65 57.24
C ALA A 74 17.85 -11.75 56.95
N LYS A 75 17.43 -11.57 55.69
CA LYS A 75 16.02 -11.50 55.30
C LYS A 75 15.51 -12.80 54.69
N ASP A 76 16.31 -13.46 53.84
CA ASP A 76 15.99 -14.77 53.28
C ASP A 76 17.25 -15.46 52.73
N ALA A 77 17.66 -16.56 53.37
CA ALA A 77 18.81 -17.36 52.93
C ALA A 77 18.57 -18.07 51.59
N ASN A 78 17.32 -18.33 51.20
CA ASN A 78 16.98 -18.96 49.92
C ASN A 78 17.13 -18.02 48.73
N TYR A 79 17.17 -16.70 48.97
CA TYR A 79 17.39 -15.71 47.90
C TYR A 79 18.79 -15.84 47.29
N LEU A 80 19.79 -16.27 48.08
CA LEU A 80 21.16 -16.47 47.63
C LEU A 80 21.31 -17.61 46.61
N THR A 81 20.34 -18.54 46.55
CA THR A 81 20.34 -19.67 45.62
C THR A 81 19.29 -19.50 44.51
N THR A 82 18.10 -18.97 44.81
CA THR A 82 17.01 -18.81 43.83
C THR A 82 17.08 -17.52 43.01
N GLY A 83 17.59 -16.43 43.60
CA GLY A 83 17.75 -15.14 42.91
C GLY A 83 18.63 -15.21 41.66
N PRO A 84 19.84 -15.80 41.73
CA PRO A 84 20.73 -15.91 40.56
C PRO A 84 20.12 -16.72 39.40
N VAL A 85 19.36 -17.79 39.70
CA VAL A 85 18.69 -18.63 38.69
C VAL A 85 17.56 -17.85 38.01
N ALA A 86 16.72 -17.16 38.78
CA ALA A 86 15.63 -16.34 38.24
C ALA A 86 16.16 -15.20 37.35
N ILE A 87 17.23 -14.53 37.80
CA ILE A 87 17.90 -13.48 37.02
C ILE A 87 18.43 -14.06 35.72
N SER A 88 19.13 -15.20 35.75
CA SER A 88 19.71 -15.83 34.56
C SER A 88 18.67 -16.17 33.47
N VAL A 89 17.49 -16.66 33.87
CA VAL A 89 16.40 -16.93 32.92
C VAL A 89 15.85 -15.63 32.34
N LEU A 90 15.65 -14.61 33.18
CA LEU A 90 15.15 -13.30 32.75
C LEU A 90 16.14 -12.53 31.89
N THR A 91 17.46 -12.73 32.05
CA THR A 91 18.50 -12.05 31.27
C THR A 91 18.33 -12.27 29.77
N LEU A 92 17.95 -13.47 29.34
CA LEU A 92 17.69 -13.76 27.93
C LEU A 92 16.48 -12.97 27.41
N PHE A 93 15.37 -12.97 28.13
CA PHE A 93 14.18 -12.22 27.74
C PHE A 93 14.42 -10.71 27.77
N ALA A 94 15.15 -10.22 28.79
CA ALA A 94 15.54 -8.82 28.90
C ALA A 94 16.43 -8.42 27.71
N PHE A 95 17.41 -9.24 27.34
CA PHE A 95 18.19 -9.00 26.14
C PHE A 95 17.30 -8.91 24.90
N LEU A 96 16.50 -9.95 24.63
CA LEU A 96 15.71 -10.06 23.40
C LEU A 96 14.66 -8.95 23.23
N PHE A 97 14.01 -8.54 24.32
CA PHE A 97 12.86 -7.64 24.26
C PHE A 97 13.13 -6.21 24.73
N LEU A 98 14.17 -5.97 25.53
CA LEU A 98 14.47 -4.64 26.10
C LEU A 98 15.72 -4.00 25.50
N THR A 99 16.54 -4.73 24.75
CA THR A 99 17.74 -4.16 24.11
C THR A 99 17.54 -3.96 22.61
N PRO A 100 18.08 -2.87 22.02
CA PRO A 100 18.02 -2.67 20.57
C PRO A 100 18.65 -3.82 19.77
N LEU A 101 19.76 -4.37 20.28
CA LEU A 101 20.47 -5.48 19.63
C LEU A 101 19.69 -6.79 19.71
N GLY A 102 19.03 -7.07 20.84
CA GLY A 102 18.16 -8.22 20.98
C GLY A 102 16.89 -8.12 20.15
N LEU A 103 16.31 -6.92 20.00
CA LEU A 103 15.18 -6.69 19.09
C LEU A 103 15.58 -6.91 17.63
N LEU A 104 16.75 -6.41 17.20
CA LEU A 104 17.31 -6.68 15.88
C LEU A 104 17.53 -8.18 15.65
N THR A 105 18.09 -8.87 16.63
CA THR A 105 18.33 -10.32 16.59
C THR A 105 17.01 -11.08 16.43
N THR A 106 16.03 -10.77 17.28
CA THR A 106 14.70 -11.37 17.26
C THR A 106 14.02 -11.14 15.90
N TYR A 107 14.16 -9.92 15.36
CA TYR A 107 13.66 -9.58 14.04
C TYR A 107 14.29 -10.44 12.95
N LEU A 108 15.63 -10.50 12.89
CA LEU A 108 16.36 -11.25 11.86
C LEU A 108 16.06 -12.75 11.90
N ILE A 109 16.03 -13.34 13.10
CA ILE A 109 15.71 -14.76 13.30
C ILE A 109 14.26 -15.03 12.88
N THR A 110 13.29 -14.28 13.42
CA THR A 110 11.87 -14.54 13.18
C THR A 110 11.50 -14.31 11.71
N THR A 111 11.93 -13.19 11.13
CA THR A 111 11.63 -12.88 9.73
C THR A 111 12.40 -13.77 8.77
N GLY A 112 13.66 -14.12 9.06
CA GLY A 112 14.45 -15.07 8.29
C GLY A 112 13.81 -16.46 8.24
N ALA A 113 13.36 -16.97 9.40
CA ALA A 113 12.65 -18.25 9.50
C ALA A 113 11.33 -18.24 8.72
N VAL A 114 10.49 -17.22 8.92
CA VAL A 114 9.21 -17.09 8.21
C VAL A 114 9.44 -17.01 6.70
N ARG A 115 10.43 -16.25 6.23
CA ARG A 115 10.75 -16.12 4.80
C ARG A 115 11.27 -17.43 4.21
N ALA A 116 12.14 -18.15 4.92
CA ALA A 116 12.62 -19.46 4.51
C ALA A 116 11.45 -20.45 4.37
N VAL A 117 10.60 -20.56 5.40
CA VAL A 117 9.42 -21.45 5.38
C VAL A 117 8.44 -21.05 4.28
N SER A 118 8.16 -19.76 4.11
CA SER A 118 7.25 -19.28 3.06
C SER A 118 7.78 -19.61 1.66
N ALA A 119 9.10 -19.51 1.45
CA ALA A 119 9.73 -19.92 0.20
C ALA A 119 9.71 -21.44 -0.02
N MET A 120 9.72 -22.26 1.05
CA MET A 120 9.60 -23.72 0.95
C MET A 120 8.19 -24.19 0.57
N VAL A 121 7.16 -23.36 0.78
CA VAL A 121 5.76 -23.65 0.38
C VAL A 121 5.35 -22.91 -0.90
N ASP A 122 6.31 -22.57 -1.76
CA ASP A 122 6.13 -21.85 -3.03
C ASP A 122 5.46 -20.47 -2.91
N ASP A 123 5.46 -19.87 -1.72
CA ASP A 123 4.98 -18.51 -1.46
C ASP A 123 6.12 -17.60 -0.97
N PRO A 124 7.17 -17.34 -1.78
CA PRO A 124 8.33 -16.57 -1.32
C PRO A 124 7.96 -15.13 -0.96
N ARG A 125 8.28 -14.70 0.25
CA ARG A 125 7.96 -13.35 0.75
C ARG A 125 9.22 -12.51 0.92
N GLY A 126 9.11 -11.23 0.58
CA GLY A 126 10.13 -10.23 0.88
C GLY A 126 10.15 -9.85 2.36
N ASP A 127 11.07 -8.97 2.74
CA ASP A 127 11.14 -8.44 4.11
C ASP A 127 9.85 -7.65 4.47
N PRO A 128 9.22 -7.91 5.63
CA PRO A 128 7.97 -7.24 6.01
C PRO A 128 8.10 -5.73 6.18
N ILE A 129 9.18 -5.24 6.81
CA ILE A 129 9.39 -3.81 7.05
C ILE A 129 9.62 -3.10 5.73
N LEU A 130 10.53 -3.59 4.90
CA LEU A 130 10.81 -3.01 3.59
C LEU A 130 9.58 -3.04 2.68
N SER A 131 8.79 -4.13 2.73
CA SER A 131 7.53 -4.23 1.98
C SER A 131 6.51 -3.19 2.45
N GLY A 132 6.41 -2.96 3.76
CA GLY A 132 5.56 -1.92 4.35
C GLY A 132 5.98 -0.51 3.94
N VAL A 133 7.27 -0.20 4.02
CA VAL A 133 7.84 1.09 3.60
C VAL A 133 7.61 1.33 2.10
N TYR A 134 7.82 0.31 1.27
CA TYR A 134 7.58 0.41 -0.16
C TYR A 134 6.10 0.67 -0.47
N TRP A 135 5.20 -0.03 0.21
CA TRP A 135 3.76 0.19 0.05
C TRP A 135 3.35 1.60 0.48
N GLY A 136 3.84 2.09 1.63
CA GLY A 136 3.54 3.44 2.10
C GLY A 136 4.05 4.52 1.15
N THR A 137 5.31 4.43 0.72
CA THR A 137 5.92 5.40 -0.20
C THR A 137 5.22 5.42 -1.56
N THR A 138 4.96 4.24 -2.15
CA THR A 138 4.27 4.16 -3.45
C THR A 138 2.82 4.63 -3.38
N SER A 139 2.12 4.38 -2.27
CA SER A 139 0.74 4.85 -2.06
C SER A 139 0.69 6.37 -1.93
N LEU A 140 1.63 6.97 -1.19
CA LEU A 140 1.73 8.43 -1.07
C LEU A 140 2.05 9.09 -2.41
N ILE A 141 3.01 8.56 -3.17
CA ILE A 141 3.36 9.07 -4.49
C ILE A 141 2.18 8.95 -5.47
N ALA A 142 1.48 7.82 -5.45
CA ALA A 142 0.29 7.62 -6.28
C ALA A 142 -0.82 8.61 -5.89
N GLY A 143 -1.03 8.85 -4.59
CA GLY A 143 -1.94 9.87 -4.08
C GLY A 143 -1.57 11.27 -4.56
N ALA A 144 -0.31 11.68 -4.38
CA ALA A 144 0.18 12.98 -4.81
C ALA A 144 0.03 13.20 -6.34
N LYS A 145 0.31 12.17 -7.15
CA LYS A 145 0.09 12.21 -8.60
C LYS A 145 -1.39 12.33 -8.94
N ARG A 146 -2.29 11.64 -8.24
CA ARG A 146 -3.75 11.77 -8.43
C ARG A 146 -4.21 13.18 -8.09
N THR A 147 -3.78 13.73 -6.96
CA THR A 147 -4.10 15.11 -6.56
C THR A 147 -3.55 16.14 -7.54
N SER A 148 -2.32 15.95 -8.04
CA SER A 148 -1.72 16.83 -9.04
C SER A 148 -2.49 16.78 -10.37
N ARG A 149 -2.87 15.58 -10.85
CA ARG A 149 -3.71 15.41 -12.04
C ARG A 149 -5.09 16.03 -11.86
N GLN A 150 -5.69 15.89 -10.69
CA GLN A 150 -6.97 16.50 -10.36
C GLN A 150 -6.88 18.02 -10.37
N ARG A 151 -5.88 18.62 -9.72
CA ARG A 151 -5.65 20.07 -9.74
C ARG A 151 -5.32 20.59 -11.14
N ALA A 152 -4.56 19.84 -11.92
CA ALA A 152 -4.26 20.19 -13.31
C ALA A 152 -5.54 20.20 -14.16
N ARG A 153 -6.43 19.22 -13.95
CA ARG A 153 -7.74 19.16 -14.60
C ARG A 153 -8.66 20.30 -14.15
N GLU A 154 -8.77 20.56 -12.85
CA GLU A 154 -9.58 21.68 -12.30
C GLU A 154 -9.16 23.03 -12.89
N ARG A 155 -7.87 23.24 -13.16
CA ARG A 155 -7.37 24.45 -13.85
C ARG A 155 -7.84 24.55 -15.31
N LEU A 156 -8.05 23.42 -15.98
CA LEU A 156 -8.51 23.36 -17.37
C LEU A 156 -10.04 23.43 -17.48
N GLU A 157 -10.78 22.97 -16.45
CA GLU A 157 -12.25 22.97 -16.41
C GLU A 157 -12.85 24.40 -16.34
N GLY A 158 -12.09 25.41 -15.93
CA GLY A 158 -12.56 26.80 -15.91
C GLY A 158 -13.71 27.04 -14.90
N PRO A 159 -14.53 28.09 -15.10
CA PRO A 159 -15.63 28.39 -14.18
C PRO A 159 -16.72 27.31 -14.23
N GLU A 160 -17.39 27.11 -13.09
CA GLU A 160 -18.53 26.20 -13.00
C GLU A 160 -19.72 26.80 -13.76
N VAL A 161 -20.28 26.02 -14.69
CA VAL A 161 -21.38 26.44 -15.57
C VAL A 161 -22.44 25.34 -15.52
N PRO A 162 -23.74 25.68 -15.54
CA PRO A 162 -24.81 24.68 -15.53
C PRO A 162 -24.67 23.67 -16.67
N ASP A 163 -24.97 22.40 -16.36
CA ASP A 163 -24.97 21.29 -17.31
C ASP A 163 -25.91 21.58 -18.49
N ARG A 164 -25.53 21.14 -19.69
CA ARG A 164 -26.34 21.30 -20.90
C ARG A 164 -26.67 19.95 -21.49
N LEU A 165 -27.92 19.79 -21.90
CA LEU A 165 -28.36 18.62 -22.66
C LEU A 165 -28.36 18.94 -24.14
N VAL A 166 -27.71 18.12 -24.95
CA VAL A 166 -27.73 18.18 -26.41
C VAL A 166 -28.05 16.80 -26.99
N THR A 167 -28.41 16.72 -28.27
CA THR A 167 -28.61 15.41 -28.93
C THR A 167 -27.26 14.78 -29.26
N GLY A 168 -27.16 13.45 -29.30
CA GLY A 168 -25.90 12.80 -29.65
C GLY A 168 -25.42 13.15 -31.05
N GLU A 169 -26.33 13.27 -32.02
CA GLU A 169 -26.02 13.73 -33.38
C GLU A 169 -25.34 15.11 -33.36
N SER A 170 -25.87 16.06 -32.58
CA SER A 170 -25.28 17.40 -32.47
C SER A 170 -23.90 17.39 -31.81
N ALA A 171 -23.60 16.39 -30.98
CA ALA A 171 -22.31 16.19 -30.33
C ALA A 171 -21.34 15.30 -31.16
N GLY A 172 -21.78 14.77 -32.30
CA GLY A 172 -21.01 13.82 -33.11
C GLY A 172 -20.81 12.45 -32.45
N LEU A 173 -21.72 12.07 -31.55
CA LEU A 173 -21.66 10.81 -30.80
C LEU A 173 -22.89 9.95 -31.10
N THR A 174 -22.69 8.63 -31.15
CA THR A 174 -23.76 7.64 -31.30
C THR A 174 -24.49 7.45 -29.96
N ALA A 175 -25.36 8.40 -29.61
CA ALA A 175 -26.19 8.40 -28.40
C ALA A 175 -27.48 9.20 -28.65
N ASP A 176 -28.52 8.99 -27.83
CA ASP A 176 -29.77 9.76 -27.96
C ASP A 176 -29.54 11.20 -27.49
N TYR A 177 -28.93 11.31 -26.31
CA TYR A 177 -28.58 12.58 -25.69
C TYR A 177 -27.15 12.58 -25.18
N VAL A 178 -26.58 13.76 -24.99
CA VAL A 178 -25.28 13.97 -24.37
C VAL A 178 -25.42 15.07 -23.34
N VAL A 179 -25.06 14.78 -22.09
CA VAL A 179 -24.92 15.80 -21.06
C VAL A 179 -23.51 16.36 -21.12
N ILE A 180 -23.39 17.67 -21.33
CA ILE A 180 -22.15 18.41 -21.28
C ILE A 180 -22.04 19.01 -19.89
N ALA A 181 -21.13 18.48 -19.08
CA ALA A 181 -20.86 19.01 -17.74
C ALA A 181 -19.58 19.85 -17.72
N SER A 182 -19.58 20.90 -16.90
CA SER A 182 -18.37 21.70 -16.68
C SER A 182 -17.29 20.98 -15.88
N ARG A 183 -17.67 19.97 -15.08
CA ARG A 183 -16.77 19.16 -14.25
C ARG A 183 -17.11 17.69 -14.32
N ARG A 184 -16.14 16.84 -14.00
CA ARG A 184 -16.39 15.40 -13.89
C ARG A 184 -17.30 15.10 -12.68
N LYS A 185 -18.37 14.34 -12.89
CA LYS A 185 -19.27 13.86 -11.85
C LYS A 185 -18.74 12.49 -11.39
N PRO A 186 -18.35 12.33 -10.10
CA PRO A 186 -17.66 11.13 -9.63
C PRO A 186 -18.43 9.82 -9.84
N GLU A 187 -19.75 9.88 -9.76
CA GLU A 187 -20.60 8.70 -9.85
C GLU A 187 -20.98 8.34 -11.30
N TRP A 188 -20.70 9.22 -12.26
CA TRP A 188 -21.10 9.07 -13.67
C TRP A 188 -20.02 8.31 -14.43
N GLU A 189 -19.92 7.02 -14.15
CA GLU A 189 -19.01 6.09 -14.81
C GLU A 189 -19.70 5.31 -15.94
N ALA A 190 -18.91 4.73 -16.85
CA ALA A 190 -19.44 3.97 -17.97
C ALA A 190 -20.36 2.83 -17.49
N GLY A 191 -21.55 2.73 -18.07
CA GLY A 191 -22.58 1.77 -17.69
C GLY A 191 -23.46 2.18 -16.51
N ALA A 192 -23.19 3.33 -15.88
CA ALA A 192 -24.11 3.89 -14.87
C ALA A 192 -25.49 4.17 -15.49
N ILE A 193 -26.54 4.04 -14.69
CA ILE A 193 -27.92 4.28 -15.13
C ILE A 193 -28.42 5.56 -14.48
N ILE A 194 -28.82 6.52 -15.32
CA ILE A 194 -29.46 7.76 -14.91
C ILE A 194 -30.97 7.56 -14.93
N LEU A 195 -31.59 7.82 -13.78
CA LEU A 195 -33.03 7.74 -13.58
C LEU A 195 -33.58 9.16 -13.58
N THR A 196 -34.41 9.48 -14.57
CA THR A 196 -35.24 10.70 -14.56
C THR A 196 -36.64 10.36 -14.04
N SER A 197 -37.49 11.37 -13.87
CA SER A 197 -38.91 11.17 -13.54
C SER A 197 -39.69 10.39 -14.61
N THR A 198 -39.22 10.35 -15.86
CA THR A 198 -39.96 9.77 -16.99
C THR A 198 -39.27 8.59 -17.65
N ASP A 199 -37.93 8.59 -17.71
CA ASP A 199 -37.16 7.69 -18.57
C ASP A 199 -35.84 7.29 -17.91
N TRP A 200 -35.30 6.15 -18.34
CA TRP A 200 -34.04 5.63 -17.84
C TRP A 200 -33.00 5.63 -18.96
N TYR A 201 -31.80 6.11 -18.63
CA TYR A 201 -30.71 6.23 -19.59
C TYR A 201 -29.48 5.47 -19.10
N ARG A 202 -28.85 4.70 -20.00
CA ARG A 202 -27.53 4.11 -19.78
C ARG A 202 -26.46 5.09 -20.22
N LEU A 203 -25.48 5.30 -19.35
CA LEU A 203 -24.35 6.18 -19.58
C LEU A 203 -23.27 5.45 -20.38
N GLY A 204 -22.88 6.02 -21.53
CA GLY A 204 -21.72 5.58 -22.30
C GLY A 204 -20.40 5.96 -21.62
N THR A 205 -19.27 5.66 -22.25
CA THR A 205 -17.96 6.08 -21.71
C THR A 205 -17.87 7.61 -21.67
N PRO A 206 -17.57 8.23 -20.51
CA PRO A 206 -17.35 9.68 -20.44
C PRO A 206 -16.18 10.10 -21.32
N ILE A 207 -16.34 11.18 -22.08
CA ILE A 207 -15.32 11.71 -22.99
C ILE A 207 -14.97 13.13 -22.58
N ASP A 208 -13.68 13.41 -22.46
CA ASP A 208 -13.20 14.77 -22.22
C ASP A 208 -13.03 15.50 -23.57
N ALA A 209 -13.62 16.69 -23.69
CA ALA A 209 -13.61 17.50 -24.90
C ALA A 209 -13.24 18.96 -24.56
N ASP A 210 -12.29 19.52 -25.30
CA ASP A 210 -11.94 20.94 -25.21
C ASP A 210 -12.99 21.79 -25.91
N MET A 211 -13.58 22.74 -25.16
CA MET A 211 -14.55 23.73 -25.67
C MET A 211 -14.05 25.16 -25.40
N GLU A 212 -14.66 26.16 -26.03
CA GLU A 212 -14.27 27.58 -25.89
C GLU A 212 -14.23 28.07 -24.43
N ASN A 213 -15.08 27.48 -23.58
CA ASN A 213 -15.17 27.83 -22.17
C ASN A 213 -14.36 26.90 -21.24
N GLY A 214 -13.46 26.07 -21.77
CA GLY A 214 -12.60 25.16 -21.02
C GLY A 214 -12.88 23.68 -21.31
N LEU A 215 -12.20 22.81 -20.56
CA LEU A 215 -12.39 21.36 -20.63
C LEU A 215 -13.80 20.98 -20.15
N ARG A 216 -14.49 20.18 -20.96
CA ARG A 216 -15.84 19.68 -20.65
C ARG A 216 -15.84 18.16 -20.67
N THR A 217 -16.69 17.57 -19.83
CA THR A 217 -16.91 16.13 -19.84
C THR A 217 -18.27 15.85 -20.47
N LEU A 218 -18.24 15.09 -21.55
CA LEU A 218 -19.38 14.61 -22.29
C LEU A 218 -19.82 13.27 -21.73
N TYR A 219 -21.10 13.15 -21.40
CA TYR A 219 -21.71 11.92 -20.95
C TYR A 219 -22.75 11.48 -21.99
N PRO A 220 -22.42 10.50 -22.85
CA PRO A 220 -23.38 9.94 -23.79
C PRO A 220 -24.47 9.19 -23.02
N LEU A 221 -25.73 9.40 -23.40
CA LEU A 221 -26.90 8.78 -22.81
C LEU A 221 -27.68 8.03 -23.89
N THR A 222 -27.87 6.73 -23.69
CA THR A 222 -28.70 5.88 -24.53
C THR A 222 -29.92 5.46 -23.74
N LYS A 223 -31.12 5.68 -24.28
CA LYS A 223 -32.37 5.31 -23.65
C LYS A 223 -32.47 3.79 -23.49
N LEU A 224 -32.97 3.35 -22.33
CA LEU A 224 -33.22 1.93 -22.06
C LEU A 224 -34.69 1.62 -22.35
N ASP A 225 -34.93 0.65 -23.24
CA ASP A 225 -36.28 0.20 -23.61
C ASP A 225 -36.88 -0.82 -22.62
N ALA A 226 -36.04 -1.46 -21.80
CA ALA A 226 -36.45 -2.49 -20.85
C ALA A 226 -35.82 -2.28 -19.47
N VAL A 227 -36.56 -2.67 -18.43
CA VAL A 227 -36.13 -2.65 -17.02
C VAL A 227 -35.06 -3.72 -16.83
N GLU A 228 -33.81 -3.37 -17.10
CA GLU A 228 -32.66 -4.16 -16.73
C GLU A 228 -32.47 -4.07 -15.20
N VAL A 229 -32.01 -5.15 -14.56
CA VAL A 229 -31.82 -5.16 -13.10
C VAL A 229 -30.67 -4.24 -12.71
N VAL A 230 -31.00 -3.02 -12.32
CA VAL A 230 -30.04 -1.98 -11.93
C VAL A 230 -29.66 -2.13 -10.46
N ARG A 231 -28.38 -2.42 -10.16
CA ARG A 231 -27.89 -2.49 -8.77
C ARG A 231 -27.67 -1.12 -8.12
N ARG A 232 -27.49 -0.05 -8.90
CA ARG A 232 -27.30 1.33 -8.43
C ARG A 232 -27.66 2.33 -9.54
N GLY A 233 -28.81 3.00 -9.40
CA GLY A 233 -29.24 4.06 -10.31
C GLY A 233 -29.00 5.44 -9.70
N ILE A 234 -28.66 6.43 -10.53
CA ILE A 234 -28.40 7.81 -10.13
C ILE A 234 -29.64 8.64 -10.46
N GLN A 235 -30.32 9.18 -9.44
CA GLN A 235 -31.42 10.12 -9.67
C GLN A 235 -30.86 11.47 -10.11
N TYR A 236 -31.20 11.89 -11.32
CA TYR A 236 -30.78 13.18 -11.84
C TYR A 236 -31.76 13.66 -12.90
N GLU A 237 -32.27 14.87 -12.71
CA GLU A 237 -33.16 15.50 -13.69
C GLU A 237 -32.37 16.15 -14.81
N LEU A 238 -32.65 15.73 -16.04
CA LEU A 238 -31.92 16.22 -17.22
C LEU A 238 -32.24 17.70 -17.46
N PRO A 239 -31.23 18.53 -17.78
CA PRO A 239 -31.44 19.91 -18.20
C PRO A 239 -32.33 19.98 -19.45
N ARG A 240 -32.97 21.13 -19.66
CA ARG A 240 -33.74 21.38 -20.89
C ARG A 240 -32.83 21.22 -22.11
N LEU A 241 -33.35 20.54 -23.14
CA LEU A 241 -32.64 20.34 -24.40
C LEU A 241 -32.24 21.69 -24.99
N SER A 242 -30.94 21.91 -25.15
CA SER A 242 -30.41 23.12 -25.75
C SER A 242 -30.53 23.04 -27.27
N GLN A 243 -31.18 24.01 -27.90
CA GLN A 243 -31.24 24.14 -29.37
C GLN A 243 -29.92 24.63 -29.99
N ARG A 244 -28.93 24.97 -29.16
CA ARG A 244 -27.65 25.49 -29.62
C ARG A 244 -26.78 24.31 -30.05
N SER A 245 -26.63 24.11 -31.36
CA SER A 245 -25.73 23.09 -31.91
C SER A 245 -24.31 23.30 -31.38
N MET A 246 -23.57 22.21 -31.11
CA MET A 246 -22.14 22.33 -30.87
C MET A 246 -21.51 22.98 -32.10
N GLN A 247 -20.86 24.13 -31.92
CA GLN A 247 -19.81 24.52 -32.87
C GLN A 247 -18.67 23.53 -32.70
N LYS A 248 -18.23 22.94 -33.82
CA LYS A 248 -17.31 21.80 -33.89
C LYS A 248 -16.16 21.90 -32.88
N PRO A 249 -15.83 20.81 -32.16
CA PRO A 249 -14.69 20.79 -31.25
C PRO A 249 -13.42 21.15 -32.02
N GLN A 250 -12.62 22.08 -31.47
CA GLN A 250 -11.29 22.36 -31.99
C GLN A 250 -10.39 21.16 -31.69
N LYS A 251 -10.25 20.26 -32.68
CA LYS A 251 -9.31 19.12 -32.74
C LYS A 251 -9.01 18.43 -31.39
N ALA A 252 -9.63 17.28 -31.15
CA ALA A 252 -9.08 16.28 -30.25
C ALA A 252 -7.64 15.93 -30.71
N LYS A 253 -6.65 16.24 -29.88
CA LYS A 253 -5.31 15.67 -30.04
C LYS A 253 -5.37 14.23 -29.49
N GLY A 254 -5.20 13.26 -30.38
CA GLY A 254 -4.95 11.86 -30.03
C GLY A 254 -3.56 11.66 -29.42
#